data_AF-A0A7D9J8J7-F1
#
_entry.id   AF-A0A7D9J8J7-F1
#
_cell.length_a   1.000
_cell.length_b   1.000
_cell.length_c   1.000
_cell.angle_alpha   90.00
_cell.angle_beta   90.00
_cell.angle_gamma   90.00
#
_symmetry.space_group_name_H-M   'P 1'
#
loop_
_entity.id
_entity.type
_entity.pdbx_description
1 polymer ?
#
loop_
_entity_poly.entity_id
_entity_poly.type
_entity_poly.pdbx_seq_one_letter_code
_entity_poly.pdbx_strand_id
1 'polypeptide(L)' 'MWRNINQLIGKTSKTTNVISVKSNDQIFTNKDDIAETFNDYFSESGTELSNRIPTGNEGFEEYLDRSVSAVSEFK' A
#
# COMPACT_ATOMS: atom_id res chain seq x y z
N MET A 1 -14.61 13.40 8.82
CA MET A 1 -14.37 13.53 7.37
C MET A 1 -14.55 12.19 6.63
N TRP A 2 -13.85 11.13 7.03
CA TRP A 2 -13.91 9.80 6.37
C TRP A 2 -15.30 9.15 6.30
N ARG A 3 -16.13 9.35 7.33
CA ARG A 3 -17.51 8.85 7.37
C ARG A 3 -18.36 9.34 6.19
N ASN A 4 -18.27 10.61 5.85
CA ASN A 4 -19.07 11.21 4.78
C ASN A 4 -18.60 10.72 3.39
N ILE A 5 -17.28 10.54 3.23
CA ILE A 5 -16.71 9.96 2.01
C ILE A 5 -17.20 8.53 1.82
N ASN A 6 -17.14 7.70 2.88
CA ASN A 6 -17.61 6.31 2.84
C ASN A 6 -19.12 6.20 2.51
N GLN A 7 -19.93 7.13 2.99
CA GLN A 7 -21.35 7.22 2.65
C GLN A 7 -21.56 7.60 1.17
N LEU A 8 -20.76 8.53 0.65
CA LEU A 8 -20.85 8.97 -0.75
C LEU A 8 -20.53 7.86 -1.74
N ILE A 9 -19.54 7.01 -1.43
CA ILE A 9 -19.11 5.88 -2.28
C ILE A 9 -19.92 4.60 -2.03
N GLY A 10 -21.00 4.66 -1.23
CA GLY A 10 -21.84 3.49 -0.92
C GLY A 10 -21.13 2.38 -0.14
N LYS A 11 -20.00 2.69 0.51
CA LYS A 11 -19.21 1.72 1.26
C LYS A 11 -19.87 1.46 2.61
N THR A 12 -20.75 0.47 2.64
CA THR A 12 -21.32 -0.06 3.88
C THR A 12 -20.23 -0.76 4.68
N SER A 13 -20.02 -0.33 5.93
CA SER A 13 -19.11 -1.00 6.84
C SER A 13 -19.69 -2.37 7.19
N LYS A 14 -19.15 -3.43 6.59
CA LYS A 14 -19.42 -4.81 6.99
C LYS A 14 -18.38 -5.23 8.02
N THR A 15 -18.84 -5.71 9.16
CA THR A 15 -17.96 -6.31 10.16
C THR A 15 -17.64 -7.73 9.72
N THR A 16 -16.36 -8.08 9.70
CA THR A 16 -15.88 -9.42 9.37
C THR A 16 -15.29 -10.04 10.61
N ASN A 17 -15.77 -11.23 10.99
CA ASN A 17 -15.15 -12.02 12.04
C ASN A 17 -14.01 -12.84 11.44
N VAL A 18 -12.79 -12.59 11.92
CA VAL A 18 -11.59 -13.34 11.51
C VAL A 18 -11.44 -14.54 12.43
N ILE A 19 -11.46 -15.74 11.85
CA ILE A 19 -11.35 -17.01 12.60
C ILE A 19 -9.89 -17.48 12.69
N SER A 20 -9.08 -17.12 11.69
CA SER A 20 -7.66 -17.44 11.64
C SER A 20 -6.92 -16.48 10.72
N VAL A 21 -5.64 -16.26 10.97
CA VAL A 21 -4.74 -15.54 10.08
C VAL A 21 -3.52 -16.40 9.79
N LYS A 22 -3.06 -16.41 8.53
CA LYS A 22 -1.78 -17.02 8.14
C LYS A 22 -0.76 -15.91 7.97
N SER A 23 0.35 -16.00 8.68
CA SER A 23 1.51 -15.13 8.50
C SER A 23 2.74 -16.00 8.29
N ASN A 24 3.48 -15.75 7.21
CA ASN A 24 4.55 -16.63 6.73
C ASN A 24 4.04 -18.08 6.57
N ASP A 25 4.61 -19.04 7.29
CA ASP A 25 4.22 -20.45 7.29
C ASP A 25 3.43 -20.89 8.55
N GLN A 26 3.03 -19.94 9.39
CA GLN A 26 2.27 -20.21 10.61
C GLN A 26 0.82 -19.74 10.49
N ILE A 27 -0.09 -20.50 11.12
CA ILE A 27 -1.52 -20.21 11.19
C ILE A 27 -1.87 -19.93 12.64
N PHE A 28 -2.39 -18.74 12.90
CA PHE A 28 -2.83 -18.30 14.21
C PHE A 28 -4.37 -18.34 14.26
N THR A 29 -4.90 -18.92 15.33
CA THR A 29 -6.34 -19.07 15.58
C THR A 29 -6.78 -18.43 16.90
N ASN A 30 -5.82 -18.11 17.78
CA ASN A 30 -6.07 -17.36 19.00
C ASN A 30 -6.29 -15.87 18.66
N LYS A 31 -7.25 -15.24 19.33
CA LYS A 31 -7.58 -13.82 19.13
C LYS A 31 -6.41 -12.90 19.47
N ASP A 32 -5.65 -13.21 20.52
CA ASP A 32 -4.53 -12.37 20.95
C ASP A 32 -3.41 -12.43 19.90
N ASP A 33 -3.04 -13.63 19.47
CA ASP A 33 -2.03 -13.83 18.41
C ASP A 33 -2.48 -13.23 17.07
N ILE A 34 -3.78 -13.31 16.73
CA ILE A 34 -4.33 -12.65 15.54
C ILE A 34 -4.18 -11.12 15.64
N ALA A 35 -4.46 -10.55 16.82
CA ALA A 35 -4.34 -9.11 17.04
C ALA A 35 -2.88 -8.64 16.95
N GLU A 36 -1.95 -9.39 17.53
CA GLU A 36 -0.51 -9.12 17.44
C GLU A 36 -0.02 -9.24 15.99
N THR A 37 -0.41 -10.30 15.27
CA THR A 37 -0.08 -10.48 13.85
C THR A 37 -0.57 -9.30 12.99
N PHE A 38 -1.78 -8.80 13.25
CA PHE A 38 -2.28 -7.61 12.54
C PHE A 38 -1.48 -6.37 12.90
N ASN A 39 -1.18 -6.19 14.18
CA ASN A 39 -0.41 -5.04 14.64
C ASN A 39 0.94 -4.98 13.95
N ASP A 40 1.67 -6.10 13.90
CA ASP A 40 2.99 -6.17 13.28
C ASP A 40 2.92 -5.86 11.79
N TYR A 41 2.03 -6.54 11.06
CA TYR A 41 1.85 -6.35 9.63
C TYR A 41 1.52 -4.88 9.25
N PHE A 42 0.57 -4.27 9.96
CA PHE A 42 0.15 -2.90 9.65
C PHE A 42 1.11 -1.83 10.16
N SER A 43 1.90 -2.12 11.21
CA SER A 43 2.94 -1.21 11.70
C SER A 43 4.11 -1.11 10.73
N GLU A 44 4.46 -2.22 10.06
CA GLU A 44 5.58 -2.26 9.11
C GLU A 44 5.21 -1.81 7.70
N SER A 45 3.92 -1.89 7.33
CA SER A 45 3.41 -1.52 6.00
C SER A 45 3.87 -0.14 5.50
N GLY A 46 3.99 0.85 6.40
CA GLY A 46 4.45 2.19 6.04
C GLY A 46 5.92 2.23 5.64
N THR A 47 6.77 1.51 6.37
CA THR A 47 8.20 1.39 6.08
C THR A 47 8.43 0.63 4.78
N GLU A 48 7.73 -0.49 4.58
CA GLU A 48 7.80 -1.24 3.32
C GLU A 48 7.39 -0.39 2.12
N LEU A 49 6.29 0.36 2.25
CA LEU A 49 5.83 1.26 1.19
C LEU A 49 6.86 2.37 0.93
N SER A 50 7.41 2.97 1.97
CA SER A 50 8.45 4.01 1.85
C SER A 50 9.68 3.49 1.10
N ASN A 51 10.11 2.26 1.37
CA ASN A 51 11.25 1.64 0.69
C ASN A 51 10.95 1.30 -0.78
N ARG A 52 9.67 1.10 -1.13
CA ARG A 52 9.24 0.84 -2.51
C ARG A 52 9.01 2.10 -3.33
N ILE A 53 8.79 3.25 -2.67
CA ILE A 53 8.74 4.54 -3.35
C ILE A 53 10.17 4.84 -3.82
N PRO A 54 10.41 4.95 -5.14
CA PRO A 54 11.71 5.37 -5.62
C PRO A 54 12.03 6.71 -4.98
N THR A 55 13.21 6.85 -4.39
CA THR A 55 13.75 8.16 -4.03
C THR A 55 14.11 8.87 -5.32
N GLY A 56 13.09 9.34 -6.04
CA GLY A 56 13.22 10.18 -7.21
C GLY A 56 13.73 11.53 -6.73
N ASN A 57 15.05 11.66 -6.64
CA ASN A 57 15.70 12.94 -6.79
C ASN A 57 16.01 13.17 -8.28
N GLU A 58 15.09 12.75 -9.15
CA GLU A 58 15.10 13.15 -10.55
C GLU A 58 14.49 14.55 -10.56
N GLY A 59 15.29 15.55 -10.90
CA GLY A 59 14.79 16.90 -11.13
C GLY A 59 13.69 16.86 -12.19
N PHE A 60 12.75 17.80 -12.15
CA PHE A 60 11.71 17.93 -13.17
C PHE A 60 12.30 17.89 -14.60
N GLU A 61 13.52 18.39 -14.75
CA GLU A 61 14.33 18.41 -15.96
C GLU A 61 14.63 17.01 -16.53
N GLU A 62 14.81 15.99 -15.68
CA GLU A 62 15.13 14.62 -16.10
C GLU A 62 13.90 13.90 -16.69
N TYR A 63 12.69 14.29 -16.26
CA TYR A 63 11.44 13.88 -16.90
C TYR A 63 11.23 14.53 -18.27
N LEU A 64 11.78 15.73 -18.50
CA LEU A 64 11.70 16.41 -19.79
C LEU A 64 12.68 15.81 -20.82
N ASP A 65 13.87 15.37 -20.38
CA ASP A 65 14.91 14.86 -21.28
C ASP A 65 14.51 13.53 -21.96
N ARG A 66 13.78 12.66 -21.26
CA ARG A 66 13.23 11.41 -21.84
C ARG A 66 12.25 11.64 -23.00
N SER A 67 11.69 12.84 -23.14
CA SER A 67 10.81 13.17 -24.27
C SER A 67 11.57 13.58 -25.54
N VAL A 68 12.83 14.02 -25.42
CA VAL A 68 13.62 14.52 -26.56
C VAL A 68 14.33 13.38 -27.29
N SER A 69 14.82 12.36 -26.57
CA SER A 69 15.49 11.21 -27.19
C SER A 69 14.54 10.35 -28.05
N ALA A 70 13.27 10.20 -27.64
CA ALA A 70 12.27 9.45 -28.40
C ALA A 70 11.84 10.13 -29.72
N VAL A 71 12.07 11.43 -29.88
CA VAL A 71 11.72 12.17 -31.11
C VAL A 71 12.86 12.10 -32.14
N SER A 72 14.10 11.85 -31.71
CA SER A 72 15.26 11.83 -32.62
C SER A 72 15.45 10.50 -33.37
N GLU A 73 14.76 9.42 -32.98
CA GLU A 73 14.82 8.12 -33.66
C GLU A 73 13.82 7.97 -34.83
N PHE A 74 13.00 8.99 -35.10
CA PHE A 74 12.01 8.97 -36.19
C PHE A 74 12.44 9.79 -37.43
N LYS A 75 13.74 9.90 -37.72
CA LYS A 75 14.23 10.58 -38.93
C LYS A 75 15.07 9.69 -39.84
#